data_AF-A0A6A4GTK4-F1
#
_entry.id   AF-A0A6A4GTK4-F1
#
_cell.length_a   1.000
_cell.length_b   1.000
_cell.length_c   1.000
_cell.angle_alpha   90.00
_cell.angle_beta   90.00
_cell.angle_gamma   90.00
#
_symmetry.space_group_name_H-M   'P 1'
#
loop_
_entity.id
_entity.type
_entity.pdbx_description
1 polymer ?
#
loop_
_entity_poly.entity_id
_entity_poly.type
_entity_poly.pdbx_seq_one_letter_code
_entity_poly.pdbx_strand_id
1 'polypeptide(L)'
;PQIECTFDDCCYLACHFNLHNACSFIHNDFWNLFFHMCSIHCIGLFDYTRGGHLIAWSLGLIFEFPAGSTMYLPSACIPHSNTPVAAHEH
;
A
#
# COMPACT_ATOMS: atom_id res chain seq x y z
N PRO A 1 -18.70 22.23 -13.25
CA PRO A 1 -17.77 21.18 -13.73
C PRO A 1 -18.35 19.79 -13.49
N GLN A 2 -18.54 18.99 -14.54
CA GLN A 2 -18.84 17.56 -14.37
C GLN A 2 -17.53 16.88 -13.95
N ILE A 3 -17.51 16.31 -12.75
CA ILE A 3 -16.42 15.46 -12.29
C ILE A 3 -16.68 14.10 -12.94
N GLU A 4 -15.80 13.69 -13.86
CA GLU A 4 -15.86 12.36 -14.46
C GLU A 4 -15.17 11.36 -13.54
N CYS A 5 -15.78 10.19 -13.35
CA CYS A 5 -15.18 9.10 -12.59
C CYS A 5 -14.06 8.46 -13.43
N THR A 6 -12.86 8.35 -12.86
CA THR A 6 -11.73 7.67 -13.50
C THR A 6 -11.98 6.16 -13.64
N PHE A 7 -12.74 5.57 -12.71
CA PHE A 7 -12.99 4.14 -12.63
C PHE A 7 -14.47 3.91 -12.34
N ASP A 8 -15.14 3.12 -13.19
CA ASP A 8 -16.52 2.70 -12.98
C ASP A 8 -16.62 1.80 -11.73
N ASP A 9 -17.68 1.99 -10.94
CA ASP A 9 -17.97 1.22 -9.72
C ASP A 9 -16.85 1.19 -8.67
N CYS A 10 -15.97 2.19 -8.67
CA CYS A 10 -14.87 2.31 -7.71
C CYS A 10 -14.98 3.60 -6.89
N CYS A 11 -14.80 3.50 -5.58
CA CYS A 11 -14.81 4.67 -4.69
C CYS A 11 -13.46 5.42 -4.65
N TYR A 12 -12.42 4.90 -5.32
CA TYR A 12 -11.09 5.51 -5.40
C TYR A 12 -10.89 6.27 -6.71
N LEU A 13 -10.35 7.48 -6.62
CA LEU A 13 -10.09 8.34 -7.79
C LEU A 13 -8.79 7.99 -8.53
N ALA A 14 -7.88 7.27 -7.86
CA ALA A 14 -6.56 6.91 -8.37
C ALA A 14 -6.16 5.52 -7.84
N CYS A 15 -5.29 4.83 -8.58
CA CYS A 15 -4.63 3.61 -8.14
C CYS A 15 -3.13 3.68 -8.46
N HIS A 16 -2.33 2.97 -7.67
CA HIS A 16 -0.88 2.85 -7.85
C HIS A 16 -0.49 1.38 -7.77
N PHE A 17 0.37 0.94 -8.69
CA PHE A 17 0.87 -0.43 -8.76
C PHE A 17 2.34 -0.48 -8.38
N ASN A 18 2.64 -1.14 -7.27
CA ASN A 18 4.02 -1.51 -6.90
C ASN A 18 4.34 -2.84 -7.58
N LEU A 19 5.30 -2.86 -8.50
CA LEU A 19 5.67 -4.04 -9.29
C LEU A 19 7.08 -4.52 -8.92
N HIS A 20 7.31 -5.82 -9.06
CA HIS A 20 8.60 -6.46 -8.78
C HIS A 20 9.07 -6.18 -7.33
N ASN A 21 10.30 -5.71 -7.14
CA ASN A 21 10.90 -5.43 -5.84
C ASN A 21 10.69 -3.98 -5.37
N ALA A 22 9.63 -3.31 -5.84
CA ALA A 22 9.32 -1.94 -5.46
C ALA A 22 9.26 -1.78 -3.93
N CYS A 23 10.05 -0.83 -3.42
CA CYS A 23 10.08 -0.47 -2.02
C CYS A 23 10.13 1.04 -1.86
N SER A 24 9.66 1.53 -0.71
CA SER A 24 9.66 2.95 -0.40
C SER A 24 10.51 3.26 0.84
N PHE A 25 11.01 4.50 0.90
CA PHE A 25 11.40 5.09 2.18
C PHE A 25 10.15 5.45 3.00
N ILE A 26 10.37 5.86 4.25
CA ILE A 26 9.31 6.34 5.14
C ILE A 26 8.67 7.59 4.52
N HIS A 27 7.35 7.58 4.35
CA HIS A 27 6.60 8.70 3.81
C HIS A 27 5.15 8.74 4.31
N ASN A 28 4.48 9.84 4.00
CA ASN A 28 3.03 9.99 4.09
C ASN A 28 2.51 10.28 2.69
N ASP A 29 1.30 9.81 2.39
CA ASP A 29 0.62 10.17 1.16
C ASP A 29 -0.08 11.52 1.34
N PHE A 30 0.68 12.61 1.28
CA PHE A 30 0.16 13.97 1.57
C PHE A 30 -0.99 14.42 0.66
N TRP A 31 -1.13 13.81 -0.52
CA TRP A 31 -2.19 14.12 -1.47
C TRP A 31 -3.46 13.28 -1.27
N ASN A 32 -3.43 12.29 -0.36
CA ASN A 32 -4.62 11.54 0.00
C ASN A 32 -5.49 12.34 0.97
N LEU A 33 -6.80 12.11 0.88
CA LEU A 33 -7.77 12.73 1.76
C LEU A 33 -7.58 12.22 3.20
N PHE A 34 -7.28 13.12 4.15
CA PHE A 34 -6.82 12.75 5.49
C PHE A 34 -7.81 11.89 6.31
N PHE A 35 -9.11 11.98 6.03
CA PHE A 35 -10.16 11.20 6.69
C PHE A 35 -10.57 9.95 5.89
N HIS A 36 -9.88 9.64 4.80
CA HIS A 36 -10.12 8.47 3.97
C HIS A 36 -9.06 7.38 4.22
N MET A 37 -9.42 6.12 3.91
CA MET A 37 -8.54 4.97 4.05
C MET A 37 -8.09 4.49 2.67
N CYS A 38 -6.78 4.34 2.49
CA CYS A 38 -6.25 3.68 1.30
C CYS A 38 -6.41 2.18 1.42
N SER A 39 -6.94 1.55 0.37
CA SER A 39 -7.03 0.09 0.28
C SER A 39 -5.80 -0.46 -0.43
N ILE A 40 -4.85 -0.96 0.33
CA ILE A 40 -3.64 -1.59 -0.19
C ILE A 40 -3.96 -3.07 -0.39
N HIS A 41 -3.78 -3.58 -1.60
CA HIS A 41 -4.02 -4.97 -1.93
C HIS A 41 -2.70 -5.65 -2.24
N CYS A 42 -2.41 -6.78 -1.57
CA CYS A 42 -1.24 -7.59 -1.88
C CYS A 42 -1.60 -8.64 -2.92
N ILE A 43 -0.92 -8.58 -4.06
CA ILE A 43 -1.03 -9.57 -5.14
C ILE A 43 0.38 -10.00 -5.55
N GLY A 44 0.54 -11.26 -5.97
CA GLY A 44 1.84 -11.85 -6.31
C GLY A 44 2.14 -13.11 -5.51
N LEU A 45 3.24 -13.79 -5.83
CA LEU A 45 3.65 -15.01 -5.11
C LEU A 45 5.07 -14.84 -4.60
N PHE A 46 5.19 -14.59 -3.30
CA PHE A 46 6.45 -14.44 -2.59
C PHE A 46 6.29 -14.93 -1.13
N ASP A 47 7.40 -15.18 -0.46
CA ASP A 47 7.45 -15.51 0.96
C ASP A 47 7.23 -14.24 1.81
N TYR A 48 5.96 -13.97 2.09
CA TYR A 48 5.52 -12.81 2.86
C TYR A 48 6.01 -12.79 4.32
N THR A 49 6.62 -13.87 4.81
CA THR A 49 7.24 -13.92 6.14
C THR A 49 8.68 -13.42 6.13
N ARG A 50 9.25 -13.21 4.94
CA ARG A 50 10.66 -12.83 4.73
C ARG A 50 10.84 -11.50 4.02
N GLY A 51 9.80 -10.93 3.43
CA GLY A 51 9.85 -9.71 2.65
C GLY A 51 8.46 -9.16 2.33
N GLY A 52 8.41 -8.05 1.58
CA GLY A 52 7.13 -7.40 1.23
C GLY A 52 6.31 -6.89 2.41
N HIS A 53 6.94 -6.68 3.58
CA HIS A 53 6.25 -6.22 4.79
C HIS A 53 5.83 -4.76 4.66
N LEU A 54 4.73 -4.41 5.34
CA LEU A 54 4.29 -3.03 5.52
C LEU A 54 4.67 -2.55 6.92
N ILE A 55 5.25 -1.36 7.01
CA ILE A 55 5.71 -0.76 8.27
C ILE A 55 4.88 0.49 8.56
N ALA A 56 4.26 0.55 9.74
CA ALA A 56 3.53 1.70 10.24
C ALA A 56 4.31 2.33 11.39
N TRP A 57 5.13 3.35 11.08
CA TRP A 57 6.19 3.83 11.96
C TRP A 57 5.68 4.49 13.24
N SER A 58 4.66 5.35 13.15
CA SER A 58 4.10 6.02 14.33
C SER A 58 3.38 5.06 15.27
N LEU A 59 2.99 3.88 14.78
CA LEU A 59 2.36 2.83 15.57
C LEU A 59 3.37 1.83 16.15
N GLY A 60 4.62 1.84 15.68
CA GLY A 60 5.64 0.86 16.06
C GLY A 60 5.31 -0.56 15.58
N LEU A 61 4.57 -0.69 14.46
CA LEU A 61 4.10 -1.98 13.95
C LEU A 61 4.73 -2.33 12.61
N ILE A 62 5.00 -3.63 12.43
CA ILE A 62 5.39 -4.24 11.17
C ILE A 62 4.38 -5.35 10.89
N PHE A 63 3.86 -5.37 9.67
CA PHE A 63 2.88 -6.34 9.22
C PHE A 63 3.51 -7.22 8.14
N GLU A 64 3.52 -8.53 8.40
CA GLU A 64 3.52 -9.51 7.32
C GLU A 64 2.29 -9.24 6.44
N PHE A 65 2.47 -9.22 5.12
CA PHE A 65 1.41 -8.85 4.19
C PHE A 65 1.22 -9.92 3.12
N PRO A 66 0.43 -10.98 3.43
CA PRO A 66 0.27 -12.13 2.54
C PRO A 66 -0.45 -11.78 1.24
N ALA A 67 -0.12 -12.48 0.16
CA ALA A 67 -0.84 -12.38 -1.10
C ALA A 67 -2.33 -12.74 -0.93
N GLY A 68 -3.20 -11.97 -1.58
CA GLY A 68 -4.66 -12.07 -1.45
C GLY A 68 -5.23 -11.34 -0.24
N SER A 69 -4.39 -10.69 0.59
CA SER A 69 -4.85 -9.85 1.69
C SER A 69 -5.04 -8.39 1.28
N THR A 70 -5.82 -7.66 2.09
CA THR A 70 -6.08 -6.23 1.90
C THR A 70 -5.95 -5.51 3.23
N MET A 71 -5.28 -4.36 3.21
CA MET A 71 -5.13 -3.49 4.37
C MET A 71 -5.76 -2.13 4.07
N TYR A 72 -6.57 -1.64 5.01
CA TYR A 72 -7.02 -0.26 5.02
C TYR A 72 -6.10 0.59 5.90
N LEU A 73 -5.38 1.53 5.30
CA LEU A 73 -4.41 2.40 5.97
C LEU A 73 -4.80 3.87 5.82
N PRO A 74 -4.86 4.68 6.90
CA PRO A 74 -4.99 6.13 6.79
C PRO A 74 -3.64 6.73 6.40
N SER A 75 -3.25 6.53 5.14
CA SER A 75 -1.88 6.70 4.65
C SER A 75 -1.41 8.16 4.58
N ALA A 76 -2.35 9.12 4.58
CA ALA A 76 -2.05 10.53 4.80
C ALA A 76 -1.59 10.83 6.23
N CYS A 77 -2.13 10.14 7.23
CA CYS A 77 -1.89 10.41 8.65
C CYS A 77 -0.82 9.52 9.30
N ILE A 78 -0.59 8.33 8.76
CA ILE A 78 0.36 7.35 9.32
C ILE A 78 1.60 7.29 8.43
N PRO A 79 2.77 7.73 8.94
CA PRO A 79 4.03 7.53 8.23
C PRO A 79 4.29 6.04 8.04
N HIS A 80 4.49 5.63 6.79
CA HIS A 80 4.58 4.22 6.43
C HIS A 80 5.64 3.99 5.35
N SER A 81 6.00 2.71 5.19
CA SER A 81 6.86 2.24 4.11
C SER A 81 6.62 0.75 3.87
N ASN A 82 7.20 0.21 2.79
CA ASN A 82 7.27 -1.23 2.58
C ASN A 82 8.72 -1.72 2.37
N THR A 83 8.95 -3.00 2.67
CA THR A 83 10.22 -3.66 2.34
C THR A 83 10.13 -4.29 0.95
N PRO A 84 11.26 -4.45 0.24
CA PRO A 84 11.25 -5.23 -0.99
C PRO A 84 10.91 -6.70 -0.70
N VAL A 85 10.39 -7.41 -1.70
CA VAL A 85 10.42 -8.88 -1.73
C VAL A 85 11.86 -9.37 -2.00
N ALA A 86 12.16 -10.66 -1.80
CA ALA A 86 13.50 -11.13 -2.08
C ALA A 86 13.83 -11.02 -3.58
N ALA A 87 15.11 -10.78 -3.92
CA ALA A 87 15.53 -10.52 -5.31
C ALA A 87 15.27 -11.69 -6.29
N HIS A 88 14.98 -12.89 -5.79
CA HIS A 88 14.66 -14.07 -6.59
C HIS A 88 13.14 -14.33 -6.71
N GLU A 89 12.32 -13.47 -6.11
CA GLU A 89 10.86 -13.55 -6.08
C GLU A 89 10.23 -12.52 -7.04
N HIS A 90 8.97 -12.74 -7.41
CA HIS A 90 8.26 -11.97 -8.45
C HIS A 90 6.84 -11.57 -8.05
#